data_AF-A0A920UAN6-F1
#
_entry.id   AF-A0A920UAN6-F1
#
_cell.length_a   1.000
_cell.length_b   1.000
_cell.length_c   1.000
_cell.angle_alpha   90.00
_cell.angle_beta   90.00
_cell.angle_gamma   90.00
#
_symmetry.space_group_name_H-M   'P 1'
#
loop_
_entity.id
_entity.type
_entity.pdbx_description
1 polymer ?
#
loop_
_entity_poly.entity_id
_entity_poly.type
_entity_poly.pdbx_seq_one_letter_code
_entity_poly.pdbx_strand_id
1 'polypeptide(L)' 'MVVTHVSPIKAALAWALGVGDEVAWRTFVAPASVMTVGAGPAGPSLRGFNDTAHLRS' A
#
# COMPACT_ATOMS: atom_id res chain seq x y z
N MET A 1 1.23 13.31 0.45
CA MET A 1 0.93 12.30 -0.57
C MET A 1 2.21 12.03 -1.34
N VAL A 2 2.55 10.76 -1.58
CA VAL A 2 3.73 10.36 -2.37
C VAL A 2 3.23 9.58 -3.58
N VAL A 3 3.71 9.93 -4.77
CA VAL A 3 3.46 9.17 -6.00
C VAL A 3 4.73 8.40 -6.33
N THR A 4 4.58 7.10 -6.56
CA THR A 4 5.73 6.23 -6.82
C THR A 4 5.27 4.97 -7.56
N HIS A 5 6.22 4.13 -7.93
CA HIS A 5 5.98 2.90 -8.66
C HIS A 5 5.60 1.74 -7.72
N VAL A 6 5.28 0.60 -8.34
CA VAL A 6 4.85 -0.62 -7.66
C VAL A 6 5.85 -1.14 -6.62
N SER A 7 7.17 -1.11 -6.88
CA SER A 7 8.15 -1.69 -5.95
C SER A 7 8.21 -0.93 -4.61
N PRO A 8 8.33 0.43 -4.60
CA PRO A 8 8.26 1.17 -3.35
C PRO A 8 6.89 1.07 -2.64
N ILE A 9 5.77 0.97 -3.38
CA ILE A 9 4.45 0.74 -2.78
C ILE A 9 4.41 -0.60 -2.04
N LYS A 10 4.92 -1.67 -2.66
CA LYS A 10 4.93 -3.02 -2.05
C LYS A 10 5.88 -3.13 -0.87
N ALA A 11 7.02 -2.43 -0.90
CA ALA A 11 7.91 -2.33 0.26
C ALA A 11 7.21 -1.60 1.43
N ALA A 12 6.51 -0.49 1.15
CA ALA A 12 5.75 0.23 2.17
C ALA A 12 4.57 -0.60 2.71
N LEU A 13 3.95 -1.46 1.89
CA LEU A 13 2.94 -2.41 2.33
C LEU A 13 3.51 -3.44 3.31
N ALA A 14 4.65 -4.05 2.99
CA ALA A 14 5.35 -5.00 3.87
C ALA A 14 5.70 -4.34 5.22
N TRP A 15 6.26 -3.14 5.18
CA TRP A 15 6.57 -2.32 6.35
C TRP A 15 5.33 -2.00 7.19
N ALA A 16 4.22 -1.58 6.57
CA ALA A 16 3.00 -1.20 7.28
C ALA A 16 2.27 -2.38 7.92
N LEU A 17 2.49 -3.60 7.42
CA LEU A 17 1.91 -4.84 7.95
C LEU A 17 2.86 -5.58 8.91
N GLY A 18 4.14 -5.24 8.93
CA GLY A 18 5.16 -5.96 9.71
C GLY A 18 5.40 -7.39 9.19
N VAL A 19 5.26 -7.61 7.88
CA VAL A 19 5.47 -8.92 7.23
C VAL A 19 6.68 -8.88 6.31
N GLY A 20 7.12 -10.04 5.81
CA GLY A 20 8.25 -10.12 4.90
C GLY A 20 7.92 -9.75 3.44
N ASP A 21 8.94 -9.73 2.60
CA ASP A 21 8.88 -9.33 1.19
C ASP A 21 8.04 -10.26 0.32
N GLU A 22 7.66 -11.44 0.80
CA GLU A 22 6.77 -12.37 0.11
C GLU A 22 5.41 -11.74 -0.25
N VAL A 23 4.98 -10.72 0.50
CA VAL A 23 3.76 -9.96 0.18
C VAL A 23 3.88 -9.22 -1.16
N ALA A 24 5.10 -8.85 -1.58
CA ALA A 24 5.33 -8.18 -2.85
C ALA A 24 4.95 -9.06 -4.05
N TRP A 25 5.13 -10.38 -3.94
CA TRP A 25 4.77 -11.34 -5.00
C TRP A 25 3.30 -11.77 -4.93
N ARG A 26 2.66 -11.61 -3.77
CA ARG A 26 1.26 -12.00 -3.55
C ARG A 26 0.25 -10.88 -3.80
N THR A 27 0.71 -9.68 -4.12
CA THR A 27 -0.15 -8.51 -4.27
C THR A 27 -0.03 -7.88 -5.65
N PHE A 28 -1.17 -7.45 -6.18
CA PHE A 28 -1.25 -6.63 -7.38
C PHE A 28 -1.49 -5.17 -6.98
N VAL A 29 -0.81 -4.23 -7.65
CA VAL A 29 -1.01 -2.79 -7.49
C VAL A 29 -1.52 -2.26 -8.81
N ALA A 30 -2.78 -1.83 -8.82
CA ALA A 30 -3.42 -1.31 -10.02
C ALA A 30 -2.88 0.08 -10.35
N PRO A 31 -2.80 0.44 -11.65
CA PRO A 31 -2.51 1.80 -12.07
C PRO A 31 -3.47 2.80 -11.42
N ALA A 32 -2.96 3.96 -11.04
CA ALA A 32 -3.71 5.03 -10.38
C ALA A 32 -4.45 4.61 -9.09
N SER A 33 -4.07 3.48 -8.46
CA SER A 33 -4.61 3.10 -7.16
C SER A 33 -4.00 3.91 -6.02
N VAL A 34 -4.76 4.04 -4.93
CA VAL A 34 -4.34 4.71 -3.69
C VAL A 34 -4.12 3.68 -2.58
N MET A 35 -3.03 3.84 -1.83
CA MET A 35 -2.77 3.14 -0.58
C MET A 35 -2.71 4.16 0.56
N THR A 36 -3.39 3.87 1.66
CA THR A 36 -3.42 4.72 2.85
C THR A 36 -2.79 3.96 4.01
N VAL A 37 -1.79 4.56 4.64
CA VAL A 37 -1.12 4.05 5.84
C VAL A 37 -1.34 5.05 6.97
N GLY A 38 -1.86 4.57 8.10
CA GLY A 38 -1.95 5.34 9.33
C GLY A 38 -0.69 5.17 10.16
N ALA A 39 -0.24 6.24 10.83
CA ALA A 39 0.85 6.19 11.80
C ALA A 39 0.30 6.47 13.20
N GLY A 40 0.64 5.63 14.17
CA GLY A 40 0.22 5.79 15.56
C GLY A 40 1.23 5.21 16.55
N PRO A 41 0.93 5.24 17.86
CA PRO A 41 1.84 4.76 18.90
C PRO A 41 2.25 3.28 18.75
N ALA A 42 1.40 2.47 18.12
CA ALA A 42 1.66 1.06 17.83
C ALA A 42 2.47 0.84 16.54
N GLY A 43 2.91 1.90 15.87
CA GLY A 43 3.61 1.85 14.59
C GLY A 43 2.70 2.11 13.38
N PRO A 44 3.20 1.84 12.16
CA PRO A 44 2.42 1.98 10.94
C PRO A 44 1.30 0.93 10.87
N SER A 45 0.23 1.26 10.16
CA SER A 45 -0.91 0.37 9.98
C SER A 45 -1.54 0.60 8.61
N LEU A 46 -1.82 -0.47 7.88
CA LEU A 46 -2.54 -0.38 6.60
C LEU A 46 -4.00 0.02 6.85
N ARG A 47 -4.47 1.07 6.16
CA ARG A 47 -5.85 1.58 6.27
C ARG A 47 -6.66 1.40 4.99
N GLY A 48 -5.99 1.36 3.85
CA GLY A 48 -6.59 1.07 2.56
C GLY A 48 -5.50 0.65 1.59
N PHE A 49 -5.81 -0.30 0.72
CA PHE A 49 -4.88 -0.83 -0.26
C PHE A 49 -5.55 -0.97 -1.61
N ASN A 50 -4.87 -0.53 -2.65
CA ASN A 50 -5.28 -0.71 -4.04
C ASN A 50 -6.66 -0.09 -4.36
N ASP A 51 -6.99 1.03 -3.72
CA ASP A 51 -8.27 1.71 -3.92
C ASP A 51 -8.31 2.43 -5.27
N THR A 52 -9.26 2.04 -6.11
CA THR A 52 -9.51 2.60 -7.44
C THR A 52 -10.94 3.14 -7.58
N ALA A 53 -11.66 3.33 -6.47
CA ALA A 53 -13.06 3.77 -6.48
C ALA A 53 -13.24 5.11 -7.23
N HIS A 54 -12.28 6.03 -7.09
CA HIS A 54 -12.30 7.32 -7.76
C HIS A 54 -12.15 7.26 -9.30
N LEU A 55 -11.78 6.09 -9.86
CA LEU A 55 -11.69 5.87 -11.31
C LEU A 55 -13.03 5.42 -11.92
N ARG A 56 -14.01 5.04 -11.10
CA ARG A 56 -15.32 4.62 -11.58
C ARG A 56 -16.23 5.85 -11.65
N SER A 57 -16.66 6.20 -12.86
CA SER A 57 -17.67 7.23 -13.16
C SER A 57 -19.09 6.67 -13.05
#